data_AF-A0A8C4PF81-F1
#
_entry.id   AF-A0A8C4PF81-F1
#
_cell.length_a   1.000
_cell.length_b   1.000
_cell.length_c   1.000
_cell.angle_alpha   90.00
_cell.angle_beta   90.00
_cell.angle_gamma   90.00
#
_symmetry.space_group_name_H-M   'P 1'
#
loop_
_entity.id
_entity.type
_entity.pdbx_description
1 polymer ?
#
loop_
_entity_poly.entity_id
_entity_poly.type
_entity_poly.pdbx_seq_one_letter_code
_entity_poly.pdbx_strand_id
1 'polypeptide(L)' 'VEAKERVEGLQEFPECWKMTLNRLNEQPGLDRFTDFTLIVKGHHFKAHKAVLAACTAEFPQMLEVIKVLEV' A
#
# COMPACT_ATOMS: atom_id res chain seq x y z
N VAL A 1 -29.81 14.28 33.64
CA VAL A 1 -28.47 14.88 33.48
C VAL A 1 -27.86 14.19 32.27
N GLU A 2 -27.92 14.84 31.11
CA GLU A 2 -27.34 14.31 29.87
C GLU A 2 -25.81 14.38 29.96
N ALA A 3 -25.16 13.23 29.86
CA ALA A 3 -23.71 13.15 29.71
C ALA A 3 -23.37 13.49 28.25
N LYS A 4 -23.06 14.77 28.02
CA LYS A 4 -22.54 15.27 26.74
C LYS A 4 -21.13 14.71 26.55
N GLU A 5 -21.00 13.60 25.82
CA GLU A 5 -19.70 13.11 25.35
C GLU A 5 -19.05 14.21 24.50
N ARG A 6 -17.96 14.75 25.03
CA ARG A 6 -17.11 15.70 24.32
C ARG A 6 -16.18 14.85 23.46
N VAL A 7 -16.58 14.59 22.21
CA VAL A 7 -15.65 14.06 21.20
C VAL A 7 -14.61 15.16 20.97
N GLU A 8 -13.47 15.03 21.66
CA GLU A 8 -12.32 15.90 21.47
C GLU A 8 -11.89 15.79 20.00
N GLY A 9 -11.75 16.95 19.36
CA GLY A 9 -11.79 17.10 17.91
C GLY A 9 -10.83 16.16 17.18
N LEU A 10 -11.36 15.45 16.19
CA LEU A 10 -10.57 14.80 15.15
C LEU A 10 -9.67 15.87 14.52
N GLN A 11 -8.38 15.87 14.88
CA GLN A 11 -7.40 16.74 14.23
C GLN A 11 -7.17 16.17 12.83
N GLU A 12 -7.92 16.70 11.86
CA GLU A 12 -7.62 16.45 10.45
C GLU A 12 -6.25 17.06 10.14
N PHE A 13 -5.35 16.25 9.59
CA PHE A 13 -4.08 16.71 9.04
C PHE A 13 -4.27 16.80 7.53
N PRO A 14 -4.49 18.01 6.97
CA PRO A 14 -4.59 18.17 5.52
C PRO A 14 -3.33 17.60 4.88
N GLU A 15 -3.48 16.85 3.78
CA GLU A 15 -2.37 16.31 2.98
C GLU A 15 -1.52 15.20 3.62
N CYS A 16 -1.83 14.74 4.83
CA CYS A 16 -1.09 13.65 5.48
C CYS A 16 -1.08 12.35 4.64
N TRP A 17 -2.19 12.11 3.94
CA TRP A 17 -2.33 10.99 3.02
C TRP A 17 -1.41 11.13 1.80
N LYS A 18 -1.24 12.35 1.25
CA LYS A 18 -0.31 12.58 0.12
C LYS A 18 1.13 12.36 0.54
N MET A 19 1.53 12.87 1.70
CA MET A 19 2.87 12.61 2.25
C MET A 19 3.10 11.11 2.43
N THR A 20 2.11 10.39 2.96
CA THR A 20 2.20 8.94 3.17
C THR A 20 2.32 8.19 1.84
N LEU A 21 1.50 8.51 0.85
CA LEU A 21 1.56 7.91 -0.48
C LEU A 21 2.89 8.22 -1.19
N ASN A 22 3.40 9.45 -1.11
CA ASN A 22 4.69 9.81 -1.69
C ASN A 22 5.82 8.96 -1.09
N ARG A 23 5.84 8.82 0.24
CA ARG A 23 6.84 7.98 0.94
C ARG A 23 6.73 6.51 0.56
N LEU A 24 5.52 5.98 0.38
CA LEU A 24 5.29 4.61 -0.08
C LEU A 24 5.75 4.43 -1.54
N ASN A 25 5.60 5.44 -2.39
CA ASN A 25 6.02 5.36 -3.78
C ASN A 25 7.56 5.38 -3.95
N GLU A 26 8.28 6.03 -3.03
CA GLU A 26 9.76 6.08 -3.04
C GLU A 26 10.41 4.80 -2.51
N GLN A 27 9.73 4.07 -1.63
CA GLN A 27 10.25 2.88 -0.94
C GLN A 27 10.73 1.75 -1.88
N PRO A 28 10.02 1.39 -2.96
CA PRO A 28 10.47 0.37 -3.90
C PRO A 28 11.81 0.69 -4.58
N GLY A 29 12.03 1.96 -4.96
CA GLY A 29 13.29 2.40 -5.56
C GLY A 29 14.47 2.37 -4.58
N LEU A 30 14.17 2.41 -3.27
CA LEU A 30 15.16 2.34 -2.20
C LEU A 30 15.33 0.93 -1.63
N ASP A 31 14.60 -0.04 -2.16
CA ASP A 31 14.55 -1.43 -1.68
C ASP A 31 14.26 -1.55 -0.17
N ARG A 32 13.25 -0.81 0.30
CA ARG A 32 12.83 -0.84 1.71
C ARG A 32 11.35 -1.16 1.84
N PHE A 33 11.02 -1.97 2.83
CA PHE A 33 9.64 -2.25 3.26
C PHE A 33 8.70 -2.82 2.19
N THR A 34 9.22 -3.28 1.05
CA THR A 34 8.44 -3.99 0.02
C THR A 34 8.33 -5.47 0.34
N ASP A 35 7.13 -6.02 0.20
CA ASP A 35 6.78 -7.42 0.49
C ASP A 35 6.28 -8.17 -0.76
N PHE A 36 6.34 -7.52 -1.92
CA PHE A 36 5.95 -8.07 -3.21
C PHE A 36 6.98 -7.73 -4.30
N THR A 37 7.20 -8.65 -5.23
CA THR A 37 8.00 -8.42 -6.44
C THR A 37 7.32 -9.08 -7.63
N LEU A 38 7.02 -8.28 -8.66
CA LEU A 38 6.54 -8.75 -9.95
C LEU A 38 7.71 -8.85 -10.92
N ILE A 39 7.86 -10.00 -11.58
CA ILE A 39 8.92 -10.22 -12.58
C ILE A 39 8.27 -10.25 -13.96
N VAL A 40 8.67 -9.32 -14.86
CA VAL A 40 8.18 -9.26 -16.24
C VAL A 40 9.36 -9.13 -17.18
N LYS A 41 9.57 -10.13 -18.05
CA LYS A 41 10.70 -10.17 -18.99
C LYS A 41 12.07 -9.96 -18.31
N GLY A 42 12.26 -10.55 -17.13
CA GLY A 42 13.48 -10.40 -16.33
C GLY A 42 13.61 -9.07 -15.57
N HIS A 43 12.66 -8.13 -15.71
CA HIS A 43 12.63 -6.92 -14.90
C HIS A 43 11.88 -7.15 -13.60
N HIS A 44 12.44 -6.68 -12.48
CA HIS A 44 11.86 -6.82 -11.16
C HIS A 44 11.18 -5.52 -10.71
N PHE A 45 9.91 -5.61 -10.37
CA PHE A 45 9.11 -4.49 -9.86
C PHE A 45 8.71 -4.78 -8.42
N LYS A 46 9.38 -4.12 -7.47
CA LYS A 46 9.08 -4.23 -6.04
C LYS A 46 7.87 -3.36 -5.70
N ALA A 47 7.03 -3.79 -4.76
CA ALA A 47 5.85 -3.04 -4.33
C ALA A 47 5.34 -3.51 -2.96
N HIS A 48 4.21 -2.94 -2.54
CA HIS A 48 3.53 -3.26 -1.29
C HIS A 48 2.20 -3.98 -1.56
N LYS A 49 2.01 -5.18 -0.99
CA LYS A 49 0.76 -5.94 -1.13
C LYS A 49 -0.46 -5.13 -0.68
N ALA A 50 -0.34 -4.44 0.45
CA ALA A 50 -1.43 -3.64 1.01
C ALA A 50 -1.86 -2.49 0.09
N VAL A 51 -0.90 -1.82 -0.56
CA VAL A 51 -1.20 -0.73 -1.52
C VAL A 51 -1.90 -1.29 -2.75
N LEU A 52 -1.41 -2.40 -3.29
CA LEU A 52 -2.00 -3.03 -4.48
C LEU A 52 -3.42 -3.55 -4.21
N ALA A 53 -3.64 -4.16 -3.04
CA ALA A 53 -4.95 -4.60 -2.57
C ALA A 53 -5.94 -3.43 -2.39
N ALA A 54 -5.46 -2.27 -1.96
CA ALA A 54 -6.30 -1.07 -1.81
C ALA A 54 -6.66 -0.43 -3.17
N CYS A 55 -5.82 -0.60 -4.21
CA CYS A 55 -6.04 -0.02 -5.53
C CYS A 55 -6.89 -0.89 -6.47
N THR A 56 -6.93 -2.20 -6.26
CA THR A 56 -7.60 -3.15 -7.17
C THR A 56 -8.23 -4.29 -6.38
N ALA A 57 -9.52 -4.53 -6.57
CA ALA A 57 -10.29 -5.53 -5.83
C ALA A 57 -9.88 -6.98 -6.15
N GLU A 58 -9.25 -7.16 -7.31
CA GLU A 58 -8.83 -8.44 -7.86
C GLU A 58 -7.43 -8.85 -7.38
N PHE A 59 -6.63 -7.89 -6.86
CA PHE A 59 -5.25 -8.15 -6.46
C PHE A 59 -5.10 -9.14 -5.30
N PRO A 60 -5.93 -9.09 -4.24
CA PRO A 60 -5.88 -10.08 -3.17
C PRO A 60 -6.07 -11.51 -3.67
N GLN A 61 -6.94 -11.71 -4.68
CA GLN A 61 -7.20 -13.01 -5.29
C GLN A 61 -6.03 -13.46 -6.18
N MET A 62 -5.32 -12.50 -6.79
CA MET A 62 -4.14 -12.77 -7.63
C MET A 62 -2.91 -13.20 -6.80
N LEU A 63 -2.78 -12.71 -5.55
CA LEU A 63 -1.63 -12.97 -4.67
C LEU A 63 -1.49 -14.45 -4.25
N GLU A 64 -2.55 -15.25 -4.29
CA GLU A 64 -2.47 -16.70 -4.00
C GLU A 64 -1.77 -17.51 -5.11
N VAL A 65 -1.55 -16.92 -6.30
CA VAL A 65 -1.11 -17.65 -7.51
C VAL A 65 0.30 -17.27 -7.99
N ILE A 66 1.03 -16.41 -7.28
CA ILE A 66 2.29 -15.85 -7.81
C ILE A 66 3.45 -16.83 -7.59
N LYS A 67 3.53 -17.82 -8.49
CA LYS A 67 4.77 -18.47 -8.89
C LYS A 67 5.45 -17.58 -9.92
N VAL A 68 6.77 -17.47 -9.79
CA VAL A 68 7.67 -16.92 -10.80
C VAL A 68 7.23 -17.37 -12.19
N LEU A 69 6.71 -16.46 -13.02
CA LEU A 69 6.51 -16.69 -14.45
C LEU A 69 7.87 -16.53 -15.13
N GLU A 70 8.70 -17.55 -15.00
CA GLU A 70 9.81 -17.77 -15.93
C GLU A 70 9.19 -18.34 -17.22
N VAL A 71 9.26 -17.57 -18.31
CA VAL A 71 9.05 -18.05 -19.67
C VAL A 71 10.41 -18.31 -20.29
#